data_AF-W1XE42-F1
#
_entry.id   AF-W1XE42-F1
#
_cell.length_a   1.000
_cell.length_b   1.000
_cell.length_c   1.000
_cell.angle_alpha   90.00
_cell.angle_beta   90.00
_cell.angle_gamma   90.00
#
_symmetry.space_group_name_H-M   'P 1'
#
loop_
_entity.id
_entity.type
_entity.pdbx_description
1 polymer ?
#
loop_
_entity_poly.entity_id
_entity_poly.type
_entity_poly.pdbx_seq_one_letter_code
_entity_poly.pdbx_strand_id
1 'polypeptide(L)'
;LAEAKRCLNCPKPLCKMGCPIENEIPRFIQAIARGNFGEANDILAERTNLPSICGRVCPRENQCEGNCIMNKAKKPPINIGKLERFAADFESINELRKPKKIKQDLGKVAVVGSGPAGLSVAGDIAKLGYDVTV
;
A
#
# COMPACT_ATOMS: atom_id res chain seq x y z
N LEU A 1 -0.71 15.71 -6.37
CA LEU A 1 -2.05 16.17 -5.89
C LEU A 1 -3.15 16.11 -6.96
N ALA A 2 -2.95 16.71 -8.15
CA ALA A 2 -3.99 16.74 -9.20
C ALA A 2 -4.56 15.35 -9.55
N GLU A 3 -3.69 14.35 -9.67
CA GLU A 3 -4.11 12.97 -9.98
C GLU A 3 -4.95 12.34 -8.87
N ALA A 4 -4.61 12.56 -7.61
CA ALA A 4 -5.40 12.05 -6.49
C ALA A 4 -6.82 12.66 -6.47
N LYS A 5 -6.94 13.94 -6.84
CA LYS A 5 -8.23 14.65 -6.94
C LYS A 5 -9.10 14.18 -8.11
N ARG A 6 -8.57 13.45 -9.09
CA ARG A 6 -9.37 12.80 -10.14
C ARG A 6 -10.11 11.56 -9.64
N CYS A 7 -9.70 10.98 -8.52
CA CYS A 7 -10.32 9.77 -7.99
C CYS A 7 -11.77 10.05 -7.56
N LEU A 8 -12.70 9.25 -8.08
CA LEU A 8 -14.13 9.40 -7.82
C LEU A 8 -14.58 8.94 -6.43
N ASN A 9 -13.67 8.37 -5.63
CA ASN A 9 -13.99 7.72 -4.35
C ASN A 9 -15.21 6.78 -4.46
N CYS A 10 -15.13 5.84 -5.40
CA CYS A 10 -16.28 5.01 -5.79
C CYS A 10 -16.87 4.24 -4.60
N PRO A 11 -18.21 4.25 -4.41
CA PRO A 11 -18.87 3.48 -3.34
C PRO A 11 -18.61 1.97 -3.41
N LYS A 12 -18.51 1.44 -4.64
CA LYS A 12 -18.08 0.06 -4.93
C LYS A 12 -16.75 0.11 -5.69
N PRO A 13 -15.60 0.11 -4.99
CA PRO A 13 -14.31 0.33 -5.61
C PRO A 13 -13.82 -0.93 -6.33
N LEU A 14 -14.07 -1.00 -7.63
CA LEU A 14 -13.58 -2.11 -8.48
C LEU A 14 -12.05 -2.23 -8.49
N CYS A 15 -11.34 -1.12 -8.30
CA CYS A 15 -9.88 -1.12 -8.18
C CYS A 15 -9.38 -1.91 -6.95
N LYS A 16 -10.15 -1.92 -5.85
CA LYS A 16 -9.84 -2.71 -4.65
C LYS A 16 -10.00 -4.20 -4.93
N MET A 17 -11.11 -4.60 -5.57
CA MET A 17 -11.33 -5.99 -5.97
C MET A 17 -10.31 -6.48 -7.01
N GLY A 18 -9.82 -5.59 -7.87
CA GLY A 18 -8.76 -5.90 -8.84
C GLY A 18 -7.35 -5.93 -8.25
N CYS A 19 -7.18 -5.65 -6.96
CA CYS A 19 -5.88 -5.68 -6.29
C CYS A 19 -5.72 -7.02 -5.54
N PRO A 20 -4.62 -7.79 -5.76
CA PRO A 20 -4.44 -9.09 -5.12
C PRO A 20 -4.44 -9.08 -3.58
N ILE A 21 -4.10 -7.95 -2.96
CA ILE A 21 -4.09 -7.76 -1.50
C ILE A 21 -5.29 -6.96 -1.00
N GLU A 22 -6.25 -6.67 -1.89
CA GLU A 22 -7.43 -5.84 -1.64
C GLU A 22 -7.09 -4.50 -0.95
N ASN A 23 -6.03 -3.83 -1.44
CA ASN A 23 -5.53 -2.60 -0.83
C ASN A 23 -6.63 -1.52 -0.74
N GLU A 24 -6.60 -0.67 0.29
CA GLU A 24 -7.61 0.36 0.57
C GLU A 24 -7.42 1.60 -0.33
N ILE A 25 -7.48 1.36 -1.66
CA ILE A 25 -7.10 2.32 -2.71
C ILE A 25 -7.85 3.65 -2.62
N PRO A 26 -9.20 3.68 -2.53
CA PRO A 26 -9.90 4.96 -2.39
C PRO A 26 -9.46 5.72 -1.14
N ARG A 27 -9.22 5.02 -0.03
CA ARG A 27 -8.90 5.64 1.25
C ARG A 27 -7.53 6.32 1.23
N PHE A 28 -6.48 5.62 0.77
CA PHE A 28 -5.15 6.26 0.71
C PHE A 28 -5.10 7.38 -0.33
N ILE A 29 -5.82 7.24 -1.45
CA ILE A 29 -5.87 8.30 -2.46
C ILE A 29 -6.59 9.55 -1.94
N GLN A 30 -7.66 9.38 -1.14
CA GLN A 30 -8.34 10.51 -0.49
C GLN A 30 -7.42 11.20 0.53
N ALA A 31 -6.63 10.46 1.29
CA ALA A 31 -5.62 11.03 2.19
C ALA A 31 -4.59 11.87 1.39
N ILE A 32 -4.08 11.35 0.27
CA ILE A 32 -3.20 12.12 -0.63
C ILE A 32 -3.91 13.36 -1.18
N ALA A 33 -5.18 13.25 -1.59
CA ALA A 33 -5.93 14.38 -2.15
C ALA A 33 -6.12 15.54 -1.15
N ARG A 34 -6.18 15.22 0.15
CA ARG A 34 -6.23 16.17 1.27
C ARG A 34 -4.85 16.68 1.69
N GLY A 35 -3.77 16.14 1.13
CA GLY A 35 -2.39 16.48 1.51
C GLY A 35 -1.88 15.74 2.75
N ASN A 36 -2.64 14.78 3.28
CA ASN A 36 -2.22 13.99 4.44
C ASN A 36 -1.47 12.73 3.99
N PHE A 37 -0.17 12.90 3.70
CA PHE A 37 0.65 11.80 3.19
C PHE A 37 1.04 10.80 4.28
N GLY A 38 1.12 11.22 5.55
CA GLY A 38 1.32 10.30 6.67
C GLY A 38 0.17 9.31 6.80
N GLU A 39 -1.06 9.82 6.80
CA GLU A 39 -2.28 8.99 6.81
C GLU A 39 -2.33 8.06 5.59
N ALA A 40 -1.96 8.53 4.39
CA ALA A 40 -1.90 7.67 3.21
C ALA A 40 -0.97 6.45 3.42
N ASN A 41 0.17 6.64 4.07
CA ASN A 41 1.10 5.56 4.37
C ASN A 41 0.62 4.62 5.47
N ASP A 42 -0.03 5.16 6.52
CA ASP A 42 -0.66 4.32 7.55
C ASP A 42 -1.72 3.41 6.94
N ILE A 43 -2.54 3.95 6.03
CA ILE A 43 -3.55 3.19 5.29
C ILE A 43 -2.91 2.09 4.43
N LEU A 44 -1.88 2.42 3.65
CA LEU A 44 -1.16 1.44 2.83
C LEU A 44 -0.60 0.30 3.67
N ALA A 45 -0.06 0.63 4.85
CA ALA A 45 0.60 -0.33 5.71
C ALA A 45 -0.33 -1.34 6.41
N GLU A 46 -1.64 -1.15 6.32
CA GLU A 46 -2.64 -2.14 6.75
C GLU A 46 -2.68 -3.36 5.85
N ARG A 47 -2.29 -3.21 4.58
CA ARG A 47 -2.41 -4.28 3.56
C ARG A 47 -1.09 -4.66 2.91
N THR A 48 -0.08 -3.79 2.91
CA THR A 48 1.22 -4.08 2.30
C THR A 48 2.39 -3.65 3.16
N ASN A 49 3.44 -4.48 3.18
CA ASN A 49 4.73 -4.16 3.76
C ASN A 49 5.71 -3.55 2.74
N LEU A 50 5.36 -3.56 1.46
CA LEU A 50 6.25 -3.22 0.35
C LEU A 50 5.63 -2.17 -0.61
N PRO A 51 5.01 -1.08 -0.13
CA PRO A 51 4.34 -0.12 -1.01
C PRO A 51 5.31 0.58 -1.97
N SER A 52 6.58 0.77 -1.57
CA SER A 52 7.63 1.34 -2.44
C SER A 52 7.94 0.44 -3.63
N ILE A 53 7.87 -0.88 -3.47
CA ILE A 53 8.09 -1.86 -4.54
C ILE A 53 6.83 -2.03 -5.38
N CYS A 54 5.68 -2.30 -4.75
CA CYS A 54 4.40 -2.49 -5.45
C CYS A 54 4.04 -1.26 -6.32
N GLY A 55 4.23 -0.05 -5.80
CA GLY A 55 4.03 1.19 -6.56
C GLY A 55 4.98 1.39 -7.75
N ARG A 56 5.99 0.55 -7.92
CA ARG A 56 6.91 0.56 -9.07
C ARG A 56 6.64 -0.58 -10.05
N VAL A 57 6.55 -1.81 -9.55
CA VAL A 57 6.61 -3.02 -10.40
C VAL A 57 5.27 -3.71 -10.63
N CYS A 58 4.20 -3.31 -9.91
CA CYS A 58 2.90 -3.95 -10.07
C CYS A 58 2.34 -3.77 -11.50
N PRO A 59 1.85 -4.84 -12.16
CA PRO A 59 1.24 -4.79 -13.50
C PRO A 59 -0.19 -4.25 -13.42
N ARG A 60 -0.29 -2.96 -13.13
CA ARG A 60 -1.52 -2.23 -12.76
C ARG A 60 -2.61 -2.28 -13.83
N GLU A 61 -2.21 -2.27 -15.09
CA GLU A 61 -3.06 -2.37 -16.26
C GLU A 61 -3.91 -3.65 -16.26
N ASN A 62 -3.40 -4.73 -15.65
CA ASN A 62 -4.09 -6.01 -15.51
C ASN A 62 -4.72 -6.18 -14.11
N GLN A 63 -4.57 -5.19 -13.23
CA GLN A 63 -5.00 -5.25 -11.84
C GLN A 63 -5.87 -4.03 -11.48
N CYS A 64 -5.45 -3.24 -10.51
CA CYS A 64 -6.24 -2.16 -9.92
C CYS A 64 -6.60 -1.05 -10.92
N GLU A 65 -5.68 -0.63 -11.78
CA GLU A 65 -5.92 0.42 -12.78
C GLU A 65 -6.77 -0.12 -13.94
N GLY A 66 -6.52 -1.36 -14.37
CA GLY A 66 -7.36 -2.08 -15.34
C GLY A 66 -8.82 -2.20 -14.91
N ASN A 67 -9.05 -2.42 -13.61
CA ASN A 67 -10.39 -2.51 -13.03
C ASN A 67 -11.00 -1.16 -12.64
N CYS A 68 -10.28 -0.04 -12.77
CA CYS A 68 -10.79 1.27 -12.41
C CYS A 68 -12.07 1.62 -13.20
N ILE A 69 -13.07 2.20 -12.54
CA ILE A 69 -14.33 2.61 -13.19
C ILE A 69 -14.08 3.60 -14.34
N MET A 70 -13.06 4.46 -14.21
CA MET A 70 -12.65 5.36 -15.28
C MET A 70 -12.19 4.58 -16.53
N ASN A 71 -11.41 3.51 -16.34
CA ASN A 71 -10.97 2.64 -17.44
C ASN A 71 -12.15 1.94 -18.10
N LYS A 72 -13.09 1.40 -17.30
CA LYS A 72 -14.34 0.79 -17.81
C LYS A 72 -15.19 1.77 -18.60
N ALA A 73 -15.17 3.05 -18.23
CA ALA A 73 -15.82 4.13 -18.95
C ALA A 73 -15.01 4.66 -20.15
N LYS A 74 -13.96 3.94 -20.59
CA LYS A 74 -13.05 4.32 -21.68
C LYS A 74 -12.38 5.69 -21.48
N LYS A 75 -12.13 6.06 -20.22
CA LYS A 75 -11.35 7.24 -19.83
C LYS A 75 -10.02 6.80 -19.21
N PRO A 76 -8.99 7.67 -19.19
CA PRO A 76 -7.73 7.30 -18.55
C PRO A 76 -7.97 6.93 -17.07
N PRO A 77 -7.49 5.75 -16.60
CA PRO A 77 -7.62 5.35 -15.20
C PRO A 77 -6.91 6.33 -14.27
N ILE A 78 -7.18 6.18 -12.97
CA ILE A 78 -6.34 6.79 -11.95
C ILE A 78 -5.00 6.07 -11.95
N ASN A 79 -3.90 6.83 -11.94
CA ASN A 79 -2.54 6.29 -11.82
C ASN A 79 -2.25 5.86 -10.37
N ILE A 80 -2.97 4.83 -9.90
CA ILE A 80 -2.95 4.30 -8.54
C ILE A 80 -1.52 3.99 -8.09
N GLY A 81 -0.74 3.27 -8.89
CA GLY A 81 0.60 2.89 -8.44
C GLY A 81 1.58 4.06 -8.39
N LYS A 82 1.37 5.13 -9.19
CA LYS A 82 2.19 6.36 -9.06
C LYS A 82 1.88 7.08 -7.75
N LEU A 83 0.61 7.08 -7.34
CA LEU A 83 0.17 7.64 -6.06
C LEU A 83 0.69 6.80 -4.87
N GLU A 84 0.64 5.47 -4.98
CA GLU A 84 1.21 4.54 -3.99
C GLU A 84 2.71 4.73 -3.83
N ARG A 85 3.46 4.77 -4.95
CA ARG A 85 4.88 5.08 -4.96
C ARG A 85 5.17 6.43 -4.31
N PHE A 86 4.41 7.46 -4.68
CA PHE A 86 4.59 8.80 -4.12
C PHE A 86 4.44 8.80 -2.60
N ALA A 87 3.40 8.16 -2.06
CA ALA A 87 3.19 8.07 -0.63
C ALA A 87 4.38 7.38 0.06
N ALA A 88 4.80 6.22 -0.45
CA ALA A 88 5.90 5.46 0.12
C ALA A 88 7.24 6.20 0.05
N ASP A 89 7.55 6.84 -1.09
CA ASP A 89 8.78 7.60 -1.27
C ASP A 89 8.80 8.83 -0.34
N PHE A 90 7.65 9.51 -0.18
CA PHE A 90 7.52 10.65 0.72
C PHE A 90 7.78 10.26 2.17
N GLU A 91 7.25 9.13 2.61
CA GLU A 91 7.46 8.61 3.97
C GLU A 91 8.94 8.31 4.22
N SER A 92 9.58 7.59 3.31
CA SER A 92 10.99 7.22 3.42
C SER A 92 11.94 8.42 3.40
N ILE A 93 11.69 9.43 2.57
CA ILE A 93 12.55 10.62 2.48
C ILE A 93 12.44 11.50 3.73
N ASN A 94 11.26 11.57 4.34
CA ASN A 94 10.98 12.43 5.49
C ASN A 94 11.06 11.67 6.83
N GLU A 95 11.46 10.39 6.82
CA GLU A 95 11.60 9.52 8.00
C GLU A 95 10.38 9.56 8.93
N LEU A 96 9.18 9.61 8.34
CA LEU A 96 7.95 9.90 9.09
C LEU A 96 7.50 8.72 9.95
N ARG A 97 7.87 7.50 9.57
CA ARG A 97 7.46 6.31 10.30
C ARG A 97 8.52 5.89 11.31
N LYS A 98 8.16 6.00 12.59
CA LYS A 98 8.89 5.35 13.66
C LYS A 98 8.35 3.93 13.85
N PRO A 99 9.22 2.90 13.96
CA PRO A 99 8.77 1.56 14.29
C PRO A 99 7.97 1.62 15.60
N LYS A 100 6.74 1.08 15.57
CA LYS A 100 5.92 0.98 16.78
C LYS A 100 6.63 0.02 17.73
N LYS A 101 6.74 0.40 19.01
CA LYS A 101 7.26 -0.50 20.04
C LYS A 101 6.41 -1.76 20.09
N ILE A 102 7.07 -2.91 19.95
CA ILE A 102 6.47 -4.22 20.12
C ILE A 102 5.92 -4.31 21.55
N LYS A 103 4.66 -4.71 21.69
CA LYS A 103 3.95 -4.71 22.98
C LYS A 103 4.30 -5.91 23.86
N GLN A 104 4.69 -7.04 23.26
CA GLN A 104 4.88 -8.32 23.94
C GLN A 104 5.94 -9.12 23.17
N ASP A 105 6.77 -9.89 23.86
CA ASP A 105 7.65 -10.91 23.26
C ASP A 105 6.87 -12.23 23.21
N LEU A 106 6.34 -12.56 22.04
CA LEU A 106 5.55 -13.78 21.80
C LEU A 106 6.42 -15.00 21.43
N GLY A 107 7.75 -14.83 21.42
CA GLY A 107 8.71 -15.86 21.02
C GLY A 107 9.37 -15.56 19.67
N LYS A 108 10.12 -16.55 19.17
CA LYS A 108 11.01 -16.42 18.01
C LYS A 108 10.47 -17.11 16.78
N VAL A 109 10.61 -16.47 15.62
CA VAL A 109 10.22 -17.01 14.31
C VAL A 109 11.38 -16.87 13.32
N ALA A 110 11.70 -17.96 12.62
CA ALA A 110 12.64 -17.94 11.50
C ALA A 110 11.89 -17.98 10.17
N VAL A 111 12.20 -17.05 9.27
CA VAL A 111 11.64 -16.98 7.90
C VAL A 111 12.75 -17.30 6.92
N VAL A 112 12.68 -18.46 6.26
CA VAL A 112 13.71 -18.84 5.29
C VAL A 112 13.46 -18.17 3.94
N GLY A 113 14.27 -17.17 3.62
CA GLY A 113 14.30 -16.49 2.33
C GLY A 113 13.88 -15.02 2.39
N SER A 114 14.71 -14.13 1.86
CA SER A 114 14.55 -12.67 1.90
C SER A 114 13.81 -12.07 0.69
N GLY A 115 13.05 -12.89 -0.03
CA GLY A 115 12.20 -12.42 -1.13
C GLY A 115 10.95 -11.66 -0.66
N PRO A 116 10.13 -11.11 -1.57
CA PRO A 116 8.92 -10.36 -1.23
C PRO A 116 7.96 -11.12 -0.31
N ALA A 117 7.82 -12.44 -0.52
CA ALA A 117 7.00 -13.30 0.33
C ALA A 117 7.54 -13.36 1.77
N GLY A 118 8.84 -13.64 1.94
CA GLY A 118 9.47 -13.73 3.24
C GLY A 118 9.45 -12.41 4.00
N LEU A 119 9.80 -11.30 3.34
CA LEU A 119 9.75 -9.97 3.96
C LEU A 119 8.32 -9.54 4.32
N SER A 120 7.32 -9.93 3.53
CA SER A 120 5.92 -9.65 3.85
C SER A 120 5.48 -10.39 5.12
N VAL A 121 5.77 -11.69 5.20
CA VAL A 121 5.47 -12.49 6.40
C VAL A 121 6.25 -11.97 7.61
N ALA A 122 7.55 -11.70 7.46
CA ALA A 122 8.39 -11.19 8.54
C ALA A 122 7.85 -9.87 9.10
N GLY A 123 7.46 -8.94 8.21
CA GLY A 123 6.87 -7.66 8.61
C GLY A 123 5.56 -7.81 9.39
N ASP A 124 4.66 -8.70 8.96
CA ASP A 124 3.37 -8.89 9.63
C ASP A 124 3.51 -9.62 10.97
N ILE A 125 4.36 -10.65 11.03
CA ILE A 125 4.64 -11.40 12.26
C ILE A 125 5.37 -10.52 13.29
N ALA A 126 6.30 -9.65 12.86
CA ALA A 126 6.95 -8.68 13.73
C ALA A 126 5.94 -7.67 14.33
N LYS A 127 4.92 -7.23 13.57
CA LYS A 127 3.85 -6.36 14.09
C LYS A 127 3.00 -7.04 15.17
N LEU A 128 2.87 -8.37 15.14
CA LEU A 128 2.17 -9.14 16.17
C LEU A 128 2.97 -9.26 17.46
N GLY A 129 4.30 -9.11 17.39
CA GLY A 129 5.21 -9.09 18.54
C GLY A 129 6.13 -10.30 18.68
N TYR A 130 6.42 -10.98 17.58
CA TYR A 130 7.47 -11.99 17.55
C TYR A 130 8.83 -11.37 17.23
N ASP A 131 9.88 -11.97 17.76
CA ASP A 131 11.27 -11.72 17.35
C ASP A 131 11.57 -12.55 16.08
N VAL A 132 11.70 -11.86 14.94
CA VAL A 132 11.79 -12.49 13.62
C VAL A 132 13.20 -12.40 13.04
N THR A 133 13.74 -13.55 12.65
CA THR A 133 14.99 -13.66 11.88
C THR A 133 14.67 -14.10 10.45
N VAL A 134 15.25 -13.42 9.45
CA VAL A 134 15.14 -13.74 8.02
C VAL A 134 16.47 -14.22 7.48
#